data_AF-A0A9D0VCV5-F1
#
_entry.id   AF-A0A9D0VCV5-F1
#
_cell.length_a   1.000
_cell.length_b   1.000
_cell.length_c   1.000
_cell.angle_alpha   90.00
_cell.angle_beta   90.00
_cell.angle_gamma   90.00
#
_symmetry.space_group_name_H-M   'P 1'
#
loop_
_entity.id
_entity.type
_entity.pdbx_description
1 polymer ?
#
loop_
_entity_poly.entity_id
_entity_poly.type
_entity_poly.pdbx_seq_one_letter_code
_entity_poly.pdbx_strand_id
1 'polypeptide(L)'
;MPLILLIGSARAQPLPAGEVLPEAIDIQVSEAGLGALADALPALLPAEPLVLDDLEDETGLGCLGYRYALQNMFAELEILSAGLVAEPGELVLDIDLRMSVNDPVDPFQMELEAICLIDEACDGYILPFDMSVSVPLSLSVVGDPGSRFLEADVGTPVISHELSSQELQVGCGINEIELVLNIFGTSFFDLVIGLFESTLVDLIDGPLNEGLAALSLQETVELGDASLELRLAPEGVEISDAGLELVLASQFLGDAHPCVGPYDAGSIPLSGGARPSSADNPPGTHLAAHVAQDMVDQVLYAAWRAGLLCQEISDDAGIDLAGLALDTSLLGLLAGERYRELFPEAAPLLIRTTPRQPPRAVVGGGHDLEVALDDLGVDFFAELDGRMARVLGVGLEGPIGLDVPFDPA
;
A
#
# COMPACT_ATOMS: atom_id res chain seq x y z
N MET A 1 -33.67 16.36 32.31
CA MET A 1 -32.99 15.07 32.55
C MET A 1 -31.52 15.37 32.77
N PRO A 2 -30.90 14.93 33.87
CA PRO A 2 -29.47 15.11 34.07
C PRO A 2 -28.70 14.07 33.24
N LEU A 3 -27.83 14.55 32.35
CA LEU A 3 -26.84 13.75 31.65
C LEU A 3 -25.73 13.39 32.66
N ILE A 4 -25.66 12.12 33.06
CA ILE A 4 -24.56 11.60 33.88
C ILE A 4 -23.44 11.24 32.91
N LEU A 5 -22.41 12.09 32.85
CA LEU A 5 -21.17 11.80 32.13
C LEU A 5 -20.35 10.82 32.99
N LEU A 6 -20.41 9.54 32.65
CA LEU A 6 -19.50 8.54 33.20
C LEU A 6 -18.16 8.67 32.48
N ILE A 7 -17.23 9.41 33.09
CA ILE A 7 -15.82 9.45 32.65
C ILE A 7 -15.20 8.12 33.09
N GLY A 8 -15.36 7.09 32.26
CA GLY A 8 -14.53 5.89 32.34
C GLY A 8 -13.11 6.29 31.95
N SER A 9 -12.13 6.01 32.81
CA SER A 9 -10.74 6.01 32.37
C SER A 9 -10.63 4.83 31.40
N ALA A 10 -10.62 5.11 30.10
CA ALA A 10 -10.23 4.13 29.10
C ALA A 10 -8.75 3.80 29.37
N ARG A 11 -8.51 2.80 30.23
CA ARG A 11 -7.21 2.15 30.25
C ARG A 11 -7.16 1.35 28.98
N ALA A 12 -6.33 1.78 28.03
CA ALA A 12 -6.02 1.00 26.86
C ALA A 12 -5.62 -0.40 27.34
N GLN A 13 -6.36 -1.42 26.90
CA GLN A 13 -6.05 -2.79 27.27
C GLN A 13 -4.70 -3.14 26.63
N PRO A 14 -3.79 -3.82 27.35
CA PRO A 14 -2.54 -4.23 26.74
C PRO A 14 -2.84 -5.16 25.56
N LEU A 15 -2.12 -4.98 24.46
CA LEU A 15 -2.28 -5.76 23.24
C LEU A 15 -1.52 -7.09 23.41
N PRO A 16 -2.19 -8.26 23.37
CA PRO A 16 -1.50 -9.53 23.43
C PRO A 16 -0.52 -9.71 22.27
N ALA A 17 0.54 -10.49 22.52
CA ALA A 17 1.57 -10.75 21.53
C ALA A 17 0.98 -11.40 20.25
N GLY A 18 1.28 -10.81 19.09
CA GLY A 18 0.77 -11.27 17.81
C GLY A 18 -0.69 -10.94 17.55
N GLU A 19 -1.36 -10.11 18.35
CA GLU A 19 -2.68 -9.57 17.98
C GLU A 19 -2.53 -8.41 16.99
N VAL A 20 -3.59 -8.16 16.22
CA VAL A 20 -3.63 -7.05 15.26
C VAL A 20 -3.73 -5.72 16.01
N LEU A 21 -2.81 -4.81 15.72
CA LEU A 21 -2.87 -3.41 16.14
C LEU A 21 -3.65 -2.61 15.08
N PRO A 22 -4.84 -2.08 15.41
CA PRO A 22 -5.58 -1.20 14.52
C PRO A 22 -4.89 0.17 14.41
N GLU A 23 -5.21 0.92 13.36
CA GLU A 23 -4.75 2.31 13.14
C GLU A 23 -3.23 2.46 13.27
N ALA A 24 -2.47 1.48 12.78
CA ALA A 24 -1.03 1.41 12.95
C ALA A 24 -0.28 2.38 12.03
N ILE A 25 -0.76 2.53 10.80
CA ILE A 25 -0.27 3.49 9.82
C ILE A 25 -1.46 4.23 9.24
N ASP A 26 -1.33 5.53 9.10
CA ASP A 26 -2.30 6.39 8.44
C ASP A 26 -1.63 7.12 7.27
N ILE A 27 -2.09 6.84 6.05
CA ILE A 27 -1.56 7.41 4.82
C ILE A 27 -2.56 8.42 4.29
N GLN A 28 -2.12 9.67 4.16
CA GLN A 28 -2.96 10.77 3.75
C GLN A 28 -2.43 11.35 2.43
N VAL A 29 -3.26 11.31 1.39
CA VAL A 29 -3.00 11.94 0.09
C VAL A 29 -3.85 13.20 0.02
N SER A 30 -3.20 14.37 -0.05
CA SER A 30 -3.91 15.64 -0.17
C SER A 30 -4.44 15.85 -1.58
N GLU A 31 -5.30 16.85 -1.78
CA GLU A 31 -5.74 17.30 -3.11
C GLU A 31 -4.56 17.52 -4.08
N ALA A 32 -3.49 18.16 -3.61
CA ALA A 32 -2.28 18.37 -4.42
C ALA A 32 -1.56 17.05 -4.75
N GLY A 33 -1.60 16.08 -3.84
CA GLY A 33 -1.10 14.73 -4.09
C GLY A 33 -1.93 13.98 -5.13
N LEU A 34 -3.26 14.07 -5.06
CA LEU A 34 -4.16 13.50 -6.06
C LEU A 34 -3.94 14.13 -7.45
N GLY A 35 -3.72 15.44 -7.51
CA GLY A 35 -3.31 16.12 -8.75
C GLY A 35 -2.00 15.59 -9.32
N ALA A 36 -0.99 15.38 -8.46
CA ALA A 36 0.29 14.81 -8.89
C ALA A 36 0.17 13.33 -9.35
N LEU A 37 -0.75 12.56 -8.78
CA LEU A 37 -1.09 11.21 -9.27
C LEU A 37 -1.77 11.26 -10.63
N ALA A 38 -2.70 12.21 -10.82
CA ALA A 38 -3.38 12.41 -12.10
C ALA A 38 -2.39 12.78 -13.22
N ASP A 39 -1.38 13.62 -12.92
CA ASP A 39 -0.29 13.97 -13.85
C ASP A 39 0.54 12.76 -14.31
N ALA A 40 0.55 11.67 -13.53
CA ALA A 40 1.27 10.43 -13.86
C ALA A 40 0.43 9.46 -14.71
N LEU A 41 -0.89 9.60 -14.75
CA LEU A 41 -1.79 8.71 -15.50
C LEU A 41 -1.44 8.57 -16.99
N PRO A 42 -1.02 9.63 -17.71
CA PRO A 42 -0.63 9.48 -19.12
C PRO A 42 0.51 8.49 -19.36
N ALA A 43 1.39 8.29 -18.37
CA ALA A 43 2.49 7.33 -18.46
C ALA A 43 2.04 5.88 -18.19
N LEU A 44 0.85 5.69 -17.61
CA LEU A 44 0.29 4.38 -17.30
C LEU A 44 -0.58 3.81 -18.44
N LEU A 45 -1.10 4.67 -19.32
CA LEU A 45 -1.83 4.19 -20.50
C LEU A 45 -0.89 3.49 -21.49
N PRO A 46 -1.34 2.40 -22.12
CA PRO A 46 -0.57 1.72 -23.14
C PRO A 46 -0.30 2.67 -24.32
N ALA A 47 0.93 2.65 -24.83
CA ALA A 47 1.30 3.40 -26.03
C ALA A 47 0.77 2.74 -27.33
N GLU A 48 0.24 1.52 -27.24
CA GLU A 48 -0.31 0.77 -28.36
C GLU A 48 -1.81 1.07 -28.52
N PRO A 49 -2.35 1.04 -29.75
CA PRO A 49 -3.78 1.21 -29.98
C PRO A 49 -4.59 0.16 -29.22
N LEU A 50 -5.70 0.60 -28.65
CA LEU A 50 -6.63 -0.24 -27.91
C LEU A 50 -7.48 -1.04 -28.90
N VAL A 51 -7.31 -2.35 -28.94
CA VAL A 51 -8.16 -3.22 -29.76
C VAL A 51 -9.55 -3.27 -29.14
N LEU A 52 -10.57 -2.93 -29.93
CA LEU A 52 -11.97 -2.97 -29.51
C LEU A 52 -12.56 -4.32 -29.95
N ASP A 53 -13.45 -4.87 -29.13
CA ASP A 53 -14.13 -6.13 -29.44
C ASP A 53 -15.01 -5.98 -30.70
N ASP A 54 -15.07 -7.05 -31.49
CA ASP A 54 -16.00 -7.13 -32.62
C ASP A 54 -17.44 -7.07 -32.09
N LEU A 55 -18.27 -6.23 -32.71
CA LEU A 55 -19.66 -6.04 -32.34
C LEU A 55 -20.57 -6.60 -33.42
N GLU A 56 -21.40 -7.57 -33.07
CA GLU A 56 -22.40 -8.13 -33.97
C GLU A 56 -23.75 -8.23 -33.25
N ASP A 57 -24.80 -7.73 -33.89
CA ASP A 57 -26.17 -7.90 -33.40
C ASP A 57 -27.13 -8.14 -34.57
N GLU A 58 -28.11 -8.99 -34.33
CA GLU A 58 -29.15 -9.37 -35.27
C GLU A 58 -30.50 -9.33 -34.55
N THR A 59 -31.38 -8.44 -35.00
CA THR A 59 -32.72 -8.30 -34.45
C THR A 59 -33.77 -8.41 -35.55
N GLY A 60 -34.76 -9.30 -35.36
CA GLY A 60 -35.95 -9.42 -36.21
C GLY A 60 -36.21 -10.83 -36.73
N LEU A 61 -37.20 -10.96 -37.62
CA LEU A 61 -37.54 -12.23 -38.30
C LEU A 61 -37.60 -12.01 -39.82
N GLY A 62 -36.60 -12.52 -40.54
CA GLY A 62 -36.50 -12.40 -42.00
C GLY A 62 -36.36 -10.95 -42.47
N CYS A 63 -37.05 -10.57 -43.56
CA CYS A 63 -36.95 -9.24 -44.16
C CYS A 63 -37.50 -8.07 -43.32
N LEU A 64 -37.85 -8.29 -42.06
CA LEU A 64 -38.23 -7.23 -41.12
C LEU A 64 -37.18 -7.02 -40.02
N GLY A 65 -36.03 -7.67 -40.14
CA GLY A 65 -34.90 -7.50 -39.25
C GLY A 65 -33.79 -6.62 -39.82
N TYR A 66 -32.81 -6.38 -38.96
CA TYR A 66 -31.50 -5.85 -39.31
C TYR A 66 -30.42 -6.69 -38.63
N ARG A 67 -29.27 -6.79 -39.29
CA ARG A 67 -28.03 -7.32 -38.75
C ARG A 67 -26.94 -6.30 -39.03
N TYR A 68 -26.13 -5.99 -38.03
CA TYR A 68 -24.92 -5.22 -38.24
C TYR A 68 -23.73 -5.94 -37.62
N ALA A 69 -22.56 -5.77 -38.22
CA ALA A 69 -21.31 -6.24 -37.68
C ALA A 69 -20.24 -5.14 -37.83
N LEU A 70 -19.50 -4.85 -36.77
CA LEU A 70 -18.30 -4.03 -36.77
C LEU A 70 -17.12 -4.90 -36.39
N GLN A 71 -16.09 -4.91 -37.23
CA GLN A 71 -14.93 -5.79 -37.08
C GLN A 71 -13.63 -5.02 -37.29
N ASN A 72 -12.54 -5.54 -36.72
CA ASN A 72 -11.20 -4.96 -36.86
C ASN A 72 -11.11 -3.52 -36.33
N MET A 73 -11.79 -3.25 -35.22
CA MET A 73 -11.79 -1.92 -34.62
C MET A 73 -10.61 -1.75 -33.66
N PHE A 74 -9.92 -0.62 -33.77
CA PHE A 74 -8.95 -0.20 -32.76
C PHE A 74 -9.05 1.31 -32.52
N ALA A 75 -8.86 1.73 -31.27
CA ALA A 75 -8.86 3.12 -30.87
C ALA A 75 -7.43 3.60 -30.55
N GLU A 76 -7.06 4.74 -31.10
CA GLU A 76 -5.89 5.49 -30.67
C GLU A 76 -6.35 6.58 -29.70
N LEU A 77 -5.69 6.65 -28.54
CA LEU A 77 -6.03 7.58 -27.46
C LEU A 77 -4.85 8.49 -27.17
N GLU A 78 -5.11 9.79 -27.14
CA GLU A 78 -4.17 10.82 -26.67
C GLU A 78 -4.80 11.52 -25.45
N ILE A 79 -4.25 11.33 -24.25
CA ILE A 79 -4.68 12.10 -23.08
C ILE A 79 -4.22 13.54 -23.25
N LEU A 80 -5.19 14.46 -23.27
CA LEU A 80 -4.96 15.89 -23.29
C LEU A 80 -4.79 16.44 -21.87
N SER A 81 -5.61 15.95 -20.94
CA SER A 81 -5.58 16.32 -19.53
C SER A 81 -6.15 15.18 -18.67
N ALA A 82 -5.69 15.08 -17.42
CA ALA A 82 -6.28 14.19 -16.43
C ALA A 82 -6.34 14.90 -15.07
N GLY A 83 -7.41 14.66 -14.33
CA GLY A 83 -7.64 15.18 -13.00
C GLY A 83 -8.25 14.11 -12.10
N LEU A 84 -7.86 14.12 -10.82
CA LEU A 84 -8.44 13.25 -9.81
C LEU A 84 -8.97 14.13 -8.69
N VAL A 85 -10.29 14.21 -8.58
CA VAL A 85 -11.00 15.08 -7.62
C VAL A 85 -11.55 14.21 -6.50
N ALA A 86 -11.36 14.63 -5.25
CA ALA A 86 -11.97 13.96 -4.11
C ALA A 86 -13.34 14.57 -3.81
N GLU A 87 -14.38 13.74 -3.81
CA GLU A 87 -15.72 14.07 -3.33
C GLU A 87 -16.04 13.23 -2.08
N PRO A 88 -16.93 13.65 -1.17
CA PRO A 88 -17.22 12.89 0.03
C PRO A 88 -17.71 11.46 -0.27
N GLY A 89 -16.84 10.49 -0.03
CA GLY A 89 -17.09 9.06 -0.25
C GLY A 89 -16.66 8.50 -1.62
N GLU A 90 -16.19 9.31 -2.57
CA GLU A 90 -15.75 8.85 -3.89
C GLU A 90 -14.65 9.73 -4.50
N LEU A 91 -13.79 9.14 -5.32
CA LEU A 91 -12.85 9.88 -6.17
C LEU A 91 -13.46 9.98 -7.57
N VAL A 92 -13.34 11.12 -8.23
CA VAL A 92 -13.79 11.31 -9.61
C VAL A 92 -12.56 11.51 -10.48
N LEU A 93 -12.36 10.57 -11.41
CA LEU A 93 -11.31 10.64 -12.41
C LEU A 93 -11.85 11.32 -13.68
N ASP A 94 -11.45 12.56 -13.89
CA ASP A 94 -11.79 13.32 -15.09
C ASP A 94 -10.65 13.24 -16.09
N ILE A 95 -10.92 12.79 -17.31
CA ILE A 95 -9.94 12.64 -18.38
C ILE A 95 -10.46 13.36 -19.61
N ASP A 96 -9.70 14.35 -20.09
CA ASP A 96 -9.88 14.88 -21.43
C ASP A 96 -8.97 14.12 -22.38
N LEU A 97 -9.56 13.51 -23.40
CA LEU A 97 -8.83 12.69 -24.35
C LEU A 97 -9.24 13.00 -25.79
N ARG A 98 -8.30 12.80 -26.70
CA ARG A 98 -8.54 12.79 -28.13
C ARG A 98 -8.52 11.34 -28.60
N MET A 99 -9.61 10.93 -29.22
CA MET A 99 -9.78 9.58 -29.74
C MET A 99 -9.88 9.60 -31.26
N SER A 100 -9.23 8.64 -31.92
CA SER A 100 -9.54 8.22 -33.29
C SER A 100 -9.78 6.72 -33.32
N VAL A 101 -10.60 6.26 -34.27
CA VAL A 101 -10.88 4.83 -34.44
C VAL A 101 -10.44 4.42 -35.83
N ASN A 102 -9.49 3.50 -35.89
CA ASN A 102 -8.82 3.07 -37.11
C ASN A 102 -8.16 4.25 -37.87
N ASP A 103 -7.55 3.92 -39.01
CA ASP A 103 -6.98 4.93 -39.90
C ASP A 103 -7.31 4.61 -41.38
N PRO A 104 -7.05 5.53 -42.34
CA PRO A 104 -7.37 5.30 -43.75
C PRO A 104 -6.59 4.14 -44.42
N VAL A 105 -5.52 3.67 -43.79
CA VAL A 105 -4.66 2.57 -44.26
C VAL A 105 -5.11 1.23 -43.67
N ASP A 106 -5.67 1.22 -42.45
CA ASP A 106 -6.24 0.05 -41.77
C ASP A 106 -7.66 0.34 -41.24
N PRO A 107 -8.66 0.44 -42.13
CA PRO A 107 -10.03 0.76 -41.74
C PRO A 107 -10.72 -0.42 -41.03
N PHE A 108 -11.71 -0.11 -40.19
CA PHE A 108 -12.63 -1.12 -39.66
C PHE A 108 -13.61 -1.56 -40.75
N GLN A 109 -14.15 -2.77 -40.61
CA GLN A 109 -15.16 -3.30 -41.52
C GLN A 109 -16.54 -3.19 -40.88
N MET A 110 -17.48 -2.60 -41.60
CA MET A 110 -18.87 -2.54 -41.22
C MET A 110 -19.72 -3.33 -42.22
N GLU A 111 -20.50 -4.27 -41.72
CA GLU A 111 -21.54 -4.95 -42.47
C GLU A 111 -22.91 -4.49 -41.95
N LEU A 112 -23.80 -4.09 -42.86
CA LEU A 112 -25.19 -3.77 -42.55
C LEU A 112 -26.12 -4.49 -43.51
N GLU A 113 -26.90 -5.42 -42.97
CA GLU A 113 -27.99 -6.08 -43.66
C GLU A 113 -29.32 -5.59 -43.06
N ALA A 114 -30.16 -4.93 -43.84
CA ALA A 114 -31.45 -4.43 -43.35
C ALA A 114 -32.59 -4.66 -44.34
N ILE A 115 -33.71 -5.19 -43.84
CA ILE A 115 -35.00 -5.28 -44.52
C ILE A 115 -34.93 -6.07 -45.86
N CYS A 116 -33.94 -6.96 -46.06
CA CYS A 116 -33.64 -7.60 -47.35
C CYS A 116 -33.44 -6.62 -48.53
N LEU A 117 -33.25 -5.34 -48.25
CA LEU A 117 -33.13 -4.26 -49.25
C LEU A 117 -31.75 -3.63 -49.23
N ILE A 118 -31.08 -3.67 -48.08
CA ILE A 118 -29.75 -3.15 -47.85
C ILE A 118 -28.89 -4.35 -47.46
N ASP A 119 -27.82 -4.55 -48.22
CA ASP A 119 -26.76 -5.54 -48.00
C ASP A 119 -25.48 -4.83 -48.42
N GLU A 120 -24.92 -4.07 -47.48
CA GLU A 120 -23.75 -3.25 -47.72
C GLU A 120 -22.65 -3.64 -46.74
N ALA A 121 -21.46 -3.89 -47.29
CA ALA A 121 -20.22 -3.99 -46.55
C ALA A 121 -19.34 -2.81 -46.96
N CYS A 122 -18.80 -2.09 -45.99
CA CYS A 122 -17.97 -0.93 -46.23
C CYS A 122 -16.88 -0.78 -45.18
N ASP A 123 -15.77 -0.25 -45.65
CA ASP A 123 -14.65 0.14 -44.80
C ASP A 123 -14.92 1.52 -44.20
N GLY A 124 -14.53 1.71 -42.94
CA GLY A 124 -14.69 2.95 -42.21
C GLY A 124 -13.52 3.29 -41.31
N TYR A 125 -13.41 4.58 -40.97
CA TYR A 125 -12.54 5.08 -39.90
C TYR A 125 -13.15 6.36 -39.31
N ILE A 126 -12.75 6.72 -38.10
CA ILE A 126 -13.18 7.93 -37.40
C ILE A 126 -11.96 8.84 -37.20
N LEU A 127 -12.03 10.04 -37.79
CA LEU A 127 -11.04 11.09 -37.60
C LEU A 127 -10.94 11.49 -36.12
N PRO A 128 -9.78 11.98 -35.66
CA PRO A 128 -9.61 12.39 -34.27
C PRO A 128 -10.65 13.40 -33.81
N PHE A 129 -11.24 13.15 -32.65
CA PHE A 129 -12.18 14.04 -31.98
C PHE A 129 -11.90 14.10 -30.48
N ASP A 130 -12.29 15.20 -29.85
CA ASP A 130 -12.08 15.42 -28.42
C ASP A 130 -13.30 14.90 -27.63
N MET A 131 -13.03 14.29 -26.47
CA MET A 131 -14.03 13.80 -25.54
C MET A 131 -13.56 13.98 -24.10
N SER A 132 -14.51 14.19 -23.20
CA SER A 132 -14.29 14.25 -21.76
C SER A 132 -14.99 13.08 -21.10
N VAL A 133 -14.24 12.32 -20.30
CA VAL A 133 -14.71 11.15 -19.58
C VAL A 133 -14.57 11.38 -18.09
N SER A 134 -15.64 11.16 -17.34
CA SER A 134 -15.66 11.26 -15.88
C SER A 134 -15.99 9.90 -15.29
N VAL A 135 -15.08 9.33 -14.51
CA VAL A 135 -15.20 7.98 -13.94
C VAL A 135 -15.27 8.09 -12.42
N PRO A 136 -16.42 7.80 -11.78
CA PRO A 136 -16.51 7.73 -10.33
C PRO A 136 -15.82 6.45 -9.84
N LEU A 137 -14.99 6.58 -8.81
CA LEU A 137 -14.22 5.51 -8.18
C LEU A 137 -14.57 5.50 -6.70
N SER A 138 -15.13 4.39 -6.22
CA SER A 138 -15.31 4.19 -4.78
C SER A 138 -14.29 3.20 -4.25
N LEU A 139 -13.76 3.45 -3.06
CA LEU A 139 -12.77 2.59 -2.42
C LEU A 139 -13.40 1.92 -1.21
N SER A 140 -13.18 0.61 -1.07
CA SER A 140 -13.68 -0.13 0.08
C SER A 140 -12.68 -1.18 0.54
N VAL A 141 -12.66 -1.44 1.85
CA VAL A 141 -11.85 -2.51 2.43
C VAL A 141 -12.68 -3.78 2.47
N VAL A 142 -12.21 -4.81 1.78
CA VAL A 142 -12.87 -6.11 1.66
C VAL A 142 -12.02 -7.23 2.26
N GLY A 143 -12.66 -8.35 2.61
CA GLY A 143 -12.01 -9.53 3.18
C GLY A 143 -12.15 -9.68 4.70
N ASP A 144 -11.68 -10.83 5.21
CA ASP A 144 -11.70 -11.17 6.63
C ASP A 144 -10.56 -10.49 7.40
N PRO A 145 -10.67 -10.34 8.74
CA PRO A 145 -9.57 -9.84 9.57
C PRO A 145 -8.27 -10.63 9.33
N GLY A 146 -7.20 -9.94 8.89
CA GLY A 146 -5.89 -10.54 8.59
C GLY A 146 -5.65 -10.90 7.13
N SER A 147 -6.65 -10.78 6.26
CA SER A 147 -6.51 -10.90 4.79
C SER A 147 -7.29 -9.79 4.07
N ARG A 148 -7.34 -8.61 4.68
CA ARG A 148 -8.03 -7.46 4.10
C ARG A 148 -7.19 -6.85 2.99
N PHE A 149 -7.85 -6.38 1.95
CA PHE A 149 -7.26 -5.60 0.89
C PHE A 149 -8.20 -4.44 0.52
N LEU A 150 -7.64 -3.44 -0.16
CA LEU A 150 -8.41 -2.32 -0.67
C LEU A 150 -8.85 -2.67 -2.09
N GLU A 151 -10.15 -2.53 -2.35
CA GLU A 151 -10.77 -2.74 -3.65
C GLU A 151 -11.36 -1.41 -4.13
N ALA A 152 -11.08 -1.08 -5.38
CA ALA A 152 -11.72 0.00 -6.10
C ALA A 152 -12.90 -0.56 -6.88
N ASP A 153 -14.07 0.04 -6.70
CA ASP A 153 -15.23 -0.16 -7.54
C ASP A 153 -15.27 0.98 -8.55
N VAL A 154 -15.03 0.65 -9.82
CA VAL A 154 -15.06 1.57 -10.95
C VAL A 154 -16.52 1.72 -11.40
N GLY A 155 -17.10 2.89 -11.15
CA GLY A 155 -18.46 3.17 -11.55
C GLY A 155 -18.57 3.43 -13.06
N THR A 156 -19.82 3.57 -13.52
CA THR A 156 -20.12 3.80 -14.94
C THR A 156 -19.56 5.14 -15.39
N PRO A 157 -18.70 5.17 -16.44
CA PRO A 157 -18.12 6.41 -16.91
C PRO A 157 -19.18 7.30 -17.57
N VAL A 158 -19.14 8.59 -17.29
CA VAL A 158 -19.94 9.60 -17.97
C VAL A 158 -19.10 10.18 -19.09
N ILE A 159 -19.48 9.85 -20.33
CA ILE A 159 -18.75 10.26 -21.53
C ILE A 159 -19.50 11.41 -22.21
N SER A 160 -18.76 12.48 -22.52
CA SER A 160 -19.22 13.58 -23.37
C SER A 160 -18.26 13.76 -24.54
N HIS A 161 -18.79 13.94 -25.75
CA HIS A 161 -17.99 14.01 -26.97
C HIS A 161 -18.56 15.01 -27.98
N GLU A 162 -17.69 15.53 -28.84
CA GLU A 162 -18.09 16.41 -29.96
C GLU A 162 -18.23 15.64 -31.29
N LEU A 163 -18.16 14.31 -31.26
CA LEU A 163 -18.25 13.46 -32.45
C LEU A 163 -19.47 13.78 -33.32
N SER A 164 -19.24 14.03 -34.61
CA SER A 164 -20.27 14.33 -35.59
C SER A 164 -20.09 13.48 -36.86
N SER A 165 -21.04 13.63 -37.78
CA SER A 165 -20.98 12.98 -39.10
C SER A 165 -19.78 13.42 -39.96
N GLN A 166 -19.06 14.49 -39.60
CA GLN A 166 -17.91 14.96 -40.36
C GLN A 166 -16.64 14.15 -40.06
N GLU A 167 -16.52 13.65 -38.83
CA GLU A 167 -15.38 12.88 -38.38
C GLU A 167 -15.45 11.42 -38.85
N LEU A 168 -16.66 10.90 -39.05
CA LEU A 168 -16.89 9.54 -39.55
C LEU A 168 -16.71 9.47 -41.07
N GLN A 169 -15.73 8.66 -41.51
CA GLN A 169 -15.41 8.43 -42.90
C GLN A 169 -15.73 6.99 -43.26
N VAL A 170 -16.89 6.78 -43.87
CA VAL A 170 -17.33 5.45 -44.34
C VAL A 170 -17.50 5.43 -45.86
N GLY A 171 -17.14 4.31 -46.49
CA GLY A 171 -17.28 4.13 -47.95
C GLY A 171 -18.73 3.98 -48.43
N CYS A 172 -19.63 3.64 -47.52
CA CYS A 172 -21.08 3.56 -47.68
C CYS A 172 -21.75 4.87 -47.24
N GLY A 173 -22.98 5.14 -47.69
CA GLY A 173 -23.65 6.39 -47.34
C GLY A 173 -24.04 6.43 -45.86
N ILE A 174 -23.30 7.18 -45.01
CA ILE A 174 -23.57 7.24 -43.56
C ILE A 174 -25.02 7.59 -43.22
N ASN A 175 -25.64 8.44 -44.04
CA ASN A 175 -27.04 8.84 -43.88
C ASN A 175 -28.01 7.65 -43.97
N GLU A 176 -27.67 6.62 -44.74
CA GLU A 176 -28.50 5.43 -44.91
C GLU A 176 -28.35 4.49 -43.71
N ILE A 177 -27.13 4.30 -43.21
CA ILE A 177 -26.85 3.54 -41.99
C ILE A 177 -27.52 4.19 -40.77
N GLU A 178 -27.31 5.49 -40.58
CA GLU A 178 -27.95 6.24 -39.49
C GLU A 178 -29.47 6.18 -39.60
N LEU A 179 -30.05 6.25 -40.80
CA LEU A 179 -31.49 6.14 -40.96
C LEU A 179 -32.01 4.76 -40.53
N VAL A 180 -31.29 3.68 -40.85
CA VAL A 180 -31.64 2.32 -40.42
C VAL A 180 -31.48 2.17 -38.91
N LEU A 181 -30.33 2.54 -38.35
CA LEU A 181 -30.05 2.43 -36.92
C LEU A 181 -31.04 3.26 -36.07
N ASN A 182 -31.33 4.49 -36.50
CA ASN A 182 -32.27 5.38 -35.79
C ASN A 182 -33.71 4.82 -35.81
N ILE A 183 -34.12 4.04 -36.81
CA ILE A 183 -35.43 3.35 -36.80
C ILE A 183 -35.52 2.37 -35.63
N PHE A 184 -34.40 1.76 -35.26
CA PHE A 184 -34.29 0.83 -34.13
C PHE A 184 -33.89 1.51 -32.82
N GLY A 185 -33.77 2.84 -32.80
CA GLY A 185 -33.48 3.62 -31.61
C GLY A 185 -32.03 3.56 -31.16
N THR A 186 -31.11 3.23 -32.08
CA THR A 186 -29.67 3.24 -31.85
C THR A 186 -28.99 4.18 -32.86
N SER A 187 -27.80 4.66 -32.52
CA SER A 187 -26.96 5.51 -33.35
C SER A 187 -25.62 4.81 -33.53
N PHE A 188 -24.98 4.94 -34.69
CA PHE A 188 -23.64 4.36 -34.89
C PHE A 188 -22.65 4.90 -33.85
N PHE A 189 -22.79 6.18 -33.51
CA PHE A 189 -21.96 6.82 -32.49
C PHE A 189 -22.15 6.19 -31.11
N ASP A 190 -23.39 5.88 -30.72
CA ASP A 190 -23.67 5.24 -29.44
C ASP A 190 -23.06 3.82 -29.37
N LEU A 191 -23.03 3.10 -30.49
CA LEU A 191 -22.40 1.78 -30.57
C LEU A 191 -20.88 1.87 -30.36
N VAL A 192 -20.20 2.78 -31.08
CA VAL A 192 -18.75 2.97 -30.96
C VAL A 192 -18.38 3.45 -29.55
N ILE A 193 -19.11 4.43 -29.02
CA ILE A 193 -18.86 4.95 -27.66
C ILE A 193 -19.16 3.89 -26.60
N GLY A 194 -20.19 3.06 -26.77
CA GLY A 194 -20.50 1.96 -25.85
C GLY A 194 -19.40 0.88 -25.80
N LEU A 195 -18.79 0.55 -26.95
CA LEU A 195 -17.63 -0.35 -26.99
C LEU A 195 -16.44 0.25 -26.22
N PHE A 196 -16.17 1.53 -26.45
CA PHE A 196 -15.11 2.25 -25.76
C PHE A 196 -15.34 2.32 -24.24
N GLU A 197 -16.58 2.60 -23.81
CA GLU A 197 -16.97 2.63 -22.40
C GLU A 197 -16.62 1.33 -21.68
N SER A 198 -17.01 0.18 -22.24
CA SER A 198 -16.70 -1.12 -21.64
C SER A 198 -15.20 -1.39 -21.55
N THR A 199 -14.46 -1.05 -22.61
CA THR A 199 -13.01 -1.29 -22.66
C THR A 199 -12.25 -0.36 -21.71
N LEU A 200 -12.72 0.88 -21.53
CA LEU A 200 -12.13 1.85 -20.62
C LEU A 200 -12.26 1.42 -19.16
N VAL A 201 -13.42 0.88 -18.77
CA VAL A 201 -13.64 0.37 -17.41
C VAL A 201 -12.64 -0.75 -17.11
N ASP A 202 -12.49 -1.72 -18.01
CA ASP A 202 -11.55 -2.84 -17.84
C ASP A 202 -10.09 -2.37 -17.78
N LEU A 203 -9.74 -1.32 -18.56
CA LEU A 203 -8.40 -0.74 -18.59
C LEU A 203 -8.03 -0.05 -17.27
N ILE A 204 -9.01 0.53 -16.56
CA ILE A 204 -8.80 1.21 -15.28
C ILE A 204 -8.86 0.20 -14.13
N ASP A 205 -9.88 -0.66 -14.12
CA ASP A 205 -10.22 -1.55 -13.00
C ASP A 205 -9.06 -2.51 -12.66
N GLY A 206 -8.51 -3.18 -13.67
CA GLY A 206 -7.46 -4.20 -13.48
C GLY A 206 -6.20 -3.65 -12.82
N PRO A 207 -5.47 -2.70 -13.45
CA PRO A 207 -4.24 -2.14 -12.89
C PRO A 207 -4.45 -1.41 -11.56
N LEU A 208 -5.60 -0.73 -11.39
CA LEU A 208 -5.91 -0.05 -10.13
C LEU A 208 -6.05 -1.06 -9.00
N ASN A 209 -6.88 -2.09 -9.17
CA ASN A 209 -7.07 -3.11 -8.13
C ASN A 209 -5.80 -3.93 -7.86
N GLU A 210 -4.97 -4.18 -8.87
CA GLU A 210 -3.65 -4.80 -8.67
C GLU A 210 -2.73 -3.90 -7.82
N GLY A 211 -2.68 -2.61 -8.11
CA GLY A 211 -1.89 -1.64 -7.35
C GLY A 211 -2.37 -1.49 -5.90
N LEU A 212 -3.69 -1.47 -5.68
CA LEU A 212 -4.29 -1.37 -4.34
C LEU A 212 -4.09 -2.65 -3.52
N ALA A 213 -4.08 -3.82 -4.16
CA ALA A 213 -3.77 -5.09 -3.49
C ALA A 213 -2.35 -5.10 -2.89
N ALA A 214 -1.40 -4.35 -3.47
CA ALA A 214 -0.05 -4.22 -2.95
C ALA A 214 0.06 -3.44 -1.62
N LEU A 215 -1.00 -2.76 -1.19
CA LEU A 215 -1.06 -2.13 0.14
C LEU A 215 -1.16 -3.17 1.28
N SER A 216 -1.55 -4.41 0.97
CA SER A 216 -1.42 -5.50 1.92
C SER A 216 -0.04 -6.14 1.79
N LEU A 217 0.67 -6.22 2.91
CA LEU A 217 2.00 -6.81 3.00
C LEU A 217 1.97 -7.97 3.98
N GLN A 218 2.49 -9.12 3.59
CA GLN A 218 2.73 -10.23 4.49
C GLN A 218 4.08 -10.84 4.20
N GLU A 219 5.02 -10.65 5.12
CA GLU A 219 6.42 -11.05 4.93
C GLU A 219 7.02 -11.63 6.22
N THR A 220 8.07 -12.42 6.05
CA THR A 220 8.93 -12.87 7.14
C THR A 220 10.27 -12.14 7.02
N VAL A 221 10.61 -11.36 8.04
CA VAL A 221 11.85 -10.60 8.12
C VAL A 221 12.84 -11.32 9.03
N GLU A 222 13.98 -11.71 8.49
CA GLU A 222 15.08 -12.33 9.24
C GLU A 222 16.00 -11.23 9.81
N LEU A 223 16.15 -11.22 11.13
CA LEU A 223 16.98 -10.28 11.89
C LEU A 223 18.04 -11.05 12.68
N GLY A 224 19.12 -11.43 12.01
CA GLY A 224 20.14 -12.30 12.59
C GLY A 224 19.60 -13.72 12.79
N ASP A 225 19.56 -14.19 14.04
CA ASP A 225 19.00 -15.50 14.40
C ASP A 225 17.50 -15.44 14.76
N ALA A 226 16.90 -14.25 14.73
CA ALA A 226 15.48 -14.02 15.01
C ALA A 226 14.70 -13.87 13.71
N SER A 227 13.50 -14.45 13.65
CA SER A 227 12.54 -14.29 12.54
C SER A 227 11.28 -13.58 13.03
N LEU A 228 10.83 -12.57 12.28
CA LEU A 228 9.59 -11.83 12.54
C LEU A 228 8.61 -12.01 11.39
N GLU A 229 7.39 -12.43 11.69
CA GLU A 229 6.27 -12.30 10.75
C GLU A 229 5.70 -10.89 10.86
N LEU A 230 5.69 -10.17 9.74
CA LEU A 230 5.09 -8.87 9.55
C LEU A 230 3.83 -9.03 8.71
N ARG A 231 2.74 -8.39 9.15
CA ARG A 231 1.54 -8.19 8.33
C ARG A 231 1.06 -6.76 8.42
N LEU A 232 0.82 -6.15 7.26
CA LEU A 232 0.10 -4.89 7.09
C LEU A 232 -1.13 -5.17 6.23
N ALA A 233 -2.26 -4.61 6.62
CA ALA A 233 -3.49 -4.76 5.84
C ALA A 233 -4.34 -3.49 5.97
N PRO A 234 -5.04 -3.08 4.90
CA PRO A 234 -6.04 -2.03 4.98
C PRO A 234 -7.09 -2.32 6.04
N GLU A 235 -7.41 -1.31 6.84
CA GLU A 235 -8.44 -1.34 7.87
C GLU A 235 -9.59 -0.39 7.52
N GLY A 236 -9.27 0.79 6.99
CA GLY A 236 -10.25 1.79 6.61
C GLY A 236 -9.77 2.66 5.46
N VAL A 237 -10.73 3.26 4.78
CA VAL A 237 -10.52 4.29 3.76
C VAL A 237 -11.57 5.38 3.97
N GLU A 238 -11.13 6.63 3.90
CA GLU A 238 -11.99 7.80 3.97
C GLU A 238 -11.64 8.75 2.84
N ILE A 239 -12.65 9.17 2.08
CA ILE A 239 -12.50 10.15 1.00
C ILE A 239 -13.31 11.38 1.40
N SER A 240 -12.64 12.53 1.42
CA SER A 240 -13.21 13.81 1.82
C SER A 240 -12.74 14.92 0.90
N ASP A 241 -13.31 16.12 1.04
CA ASP A 241 -12.86 17.31 0.32
C ASP A 241 -11.36 17.64 0.56
N ALA A 242 -10.74 17.10 1.61
CA ALA A 242 -9.32 17.28 1.89
C ALA A 242 -8.40 16.31 1.12
N GLY A 243 -8.95 15.23 0.58
CA GLY A 243 -8.23 14.18 -0.14
C GLY A 243 -8.62 12.76 0.32
N LEU A 244 -7.66 11.84 0.18
CA LEU A 244 -7.80 10.42 0.49
C LEU A 244 -7.02 10.07 1.76
N GLU A 245 -7.66 9.36 2.68
CA GLU A 245 -7.05 8.83 3.90
C GLU A 245 -7.18 7.30 3.93
N LEU A 246 -6.06 6.61 4.09
CA LEU A 246 -5.96 5.16 4.14
C LEU A 246 -5.39 4.73 5.49
N VAL A 247 -6.16 3.94 6.22
CA VAL A 247 -5.76 3.42 7.53
C VAL A 247 -5.35 1.97 7.37
N LEU A 248 -4.13 1.65 7.80
CA LEU A 248 -3.59 0.29 7.82
C LEU A 248 -3.49 -0.23 9.26
N ALA A 249 -3.90 -1.47 9.45
CA ALA A 249 -3.60 -2.23 10.66
C ALA A 249 -2.26 -2.95 10.49
N SER A 250 -1.60 -3.24 11.61
CA SER A 250 -0.34 -4.00 11.63
C SER A 250 -0.40 -5.18 12.59
N GLN A 251 0.41 -6.19 12.32
CA GLN A 251 0.60 -7.33 13.20
C GLN A 251 2.06 -7.77 13.08
N PHE A 252 2.74 -7.84 14.22
CA PHE A 252 4.09 -8.37 14.29
C PHE A 252 4.10 -9.57 15.24
N LEU A 253 4.68 -10.67 14.77
CA LEU A 253 4.81 -11.89 15.54
C LEU A 253 6.25 -12.37 15.51
N GLY A 254 6.81 -12.58 16.70
CA GLY A 254 8.08 -13.25 16.92
C GLY A 254 7.89 -14.41 17.91
N ASP A 255 8.50 -15.55 17.60
CA ASP A 255 8.49 -16.71 18.49
C ASP A 255 9.24 -16.41 19.80
N ALA A 256 8.67 -16.78 20.94
CA ALA A 256 9.29 -16.47 22.23
C ALA A 256 10.61 -17.22 22.43
N HIS A 257 11.72 -16.48 22.42
CA HIS A 257 13.04 -17.05 22.66
C HIS A 257 13.21 -17.42 24.15
N PRO A 258 13.86 -18.55 24.48
CA PRO A 258 14.00 -18.99 25.88
C PRO A 258 14.67 -17.99 26.83
N CYS A 259 15.52 -17.10 26.31
CA CYS A 259 16.21 -16.07 27.11
C CYS A 259 15.25 -15.02 27.72
N VAL A 260 14.13 -14.74 27.06
CA VAL A 260 13.16 -13.71 27.46
C VAL A 260 11.92 -14.30 28.10
N GLY A 261 11.68 -15.60 27.93
CA GLY A 261 10.50 -16.29 28.49
C GLY A 261 10.22 -16.02 29.98
N PRO A 262 11.21 -15.93 30.88
CA PRO A 262 10.96 -15.56 32.29
C PRO A 262 10.46 -14.13 32.51
N TYR A 263 10.64 -13.25 31.54
CA TYR A 263 10.35 -11.82 31.60
C TYR A 263 9.16 -11.41 30.71
N ASP A 264 8.81 -12.25 29.72
CA ASP A 264 7.72 -11.98 28.78
C ASP A 264 6.34 -12.02 29.44
N ALA A 265 5.69 -10.86 29.50
CA ALA A 265 4.32 -10.72 29.98
C ALA A 265 3.26 -11.14 28.93
N GLY A 266 3.68 -11.45 27.69
CA GLY A 266 2.81 -11.87 26.59
C GLY A 266 1.95 -10.76 26.01
N SER A 267 2.23 -9.49 26.32
CA SER A 267 1.48 -8.33 25.84
C SER A 267 2.30 -7.04 25.93
N ILE A 268 1.91 -6.04 25.13
CA ILE A 268 2.47 -4.67 25.17
C ILE A 268 1.44 -3.67 25.70
N PRO A 269 1.86 -2.67 26.49
CA PRO A 269 0.99 -1.54 26.80
C PRO A 269 0.79 -0.67 25.56
N LEU A 270 -0.44 -0.23 25.31
CA LEU A 270 -0.76 0.75 24.27
C LEU A 270 -0.68 2.17 24.84
N SER A 271 -0.11 3.09 24.07
CA SER A 271 -0.04 4.52 24.39
C SER A 271 -1.40 5.21 24.23
N GLY A 272 -2.24 4.73 23.31
CA GLY A 272 -3.56 5.29 23.04
C GLY A 272 -3.50 6.70 22.42
N GLY A 273 -2.45 6.97 21.63
CA GLY A 273 -2.32 8.20 20.85
C GLY A 273 -3.52 8.40 19.91
N ALA A 274 -3.91 9.65 19.69
CA ALA A 274 -4.93 9.98 18.70
C ALA A 274 -4.33 10.01 17.30
N ARG A 275 -5.08 9.53 16.30
CA ARG A 275 -4.75 9.66 14.88
C ARG A 275 -4.61 11.14 14.50
N PRO A 276 -3.51 11.57 13.85
CA PRO A 276 -3.41 12.90 13.27
C PRO A 276 -4.46 13.11 12.20
N SER A 277 -4.93 14.34 12.05
CA SER A 277 -5.80 14.72 10.93
C SER A 277 -4.97 15.27 9.77
N SER A 278 -5.54 15.28 8.56
CA SER A 278 -4.91 15.93 7.39
C SER A 278 -4.58 17.41 7.60
N ALA A 279 -5.31 18.09 8.49
CA ALA A 279 -5.04 19.46 8.88
C ALA A 279 -3.77 19.62 9.74
N ASP A 280 -3.25 18.55 10.34
CA ASP A 280 -2.03 18.55 11.14
C ASP A 280 -0.77 18.46 10.26
N ASN A 281 -0.91 18.16 8.96
CA ASN A 281 0.20 18.08 8.03
C ASN A 281 0.81 19.45 7.70
N PRO A 282 2.13 19.52 7.45
CA PRO A 282 2.75 20.72 6.93
C PRO A 282 2.08 21.20 5.63
N PRO A 283 1.92 22.52 5.42
CA PRO A 283 1.37 23.05 4.17
C PRO A 283 2.18 22.59 2.94
N GLY A 284 1.49 22.17 1.89
CA GLY A 284 2.12 21.69 0.65
C GLY A 284 2.51 20.20 0.67
N THR A 285 2.14 19.46 1.72
CA THR A 285 2.33 18.00 1.76
C THR A 285 1.41 17.33 0.75
N HIS A 286 1.98 16.57 -0.19
CA HIS A 286 1.24 15.78 -1.19
C HIS A 286 0.80 14.43 -0.62
N LEU A 287 1.73 13.79 0.10
CA LEU A 287 1.57 12.49 0.74
C LEU A 287 2.17 12.57 2.14
N ALA A 288 1.42 12.17 3.15
CA ALA A 288 1.91 11.98 4.51
C ALA A 288 1.68 10.53 4.93
N ALA A 289 2.63 9.98 5.67
CA ALA A 289 2.48 8.69 6.35
C ALA A 289 2.74 8.91 7.84
N HIS A 290 1.72 8.67 8.65
CA HIS A 290 1.81 8.73 10.10
C HIS A 290 1.91 7.31 10.64
N VAL A 291 2.99 7.04 11.38
CA VAL A 291 3.20 5.74 12.03
C VAL A 291 2.89 5.88 13.51
N ALA A 292 1.96 5.06 14.01
CA ALA A 292 1.62 5.06 15.43
C ALA A 292 2.82 4.60 16.27
N GLN A 293 3.06 5.25 17.41
CA GLN A 293 4.10 4.80 18.35
C GLN A 293 3.87 3.34 18.78
N ASP A 294 2.60 2.95 18.95
CA ASP A 294 2.20 1.60 19.32
C ASP A 294 2.63 0.56 18.28
N MET A 295 2.72 0.92 16.99
CA MET A 295 3.26 0.04 15.95
C MET A 295 4.76 -0.19 16.16
N VAL A 296 5.52 0.88 16.41
CA VAL A 296 6.96 0.78 16.66
C VAL A 296 7.22 -0.02 17.93
N ASP A 297 6.44 0.21 19.00
CA ASP A 297 6.49 -0.58 20.23
C ASP A 297 6.16 -2.05 19.97
N GLN A 298 5.21 -2.36 19.08
CA GLN A 298 4.89 -3.73 18.67
C GLN A 298 6.06 -4.40 17.93
N VAL A 299 6.74 -3.68 17.02
CA VAL A 299 7.94 -4.19 16.32
C VAL A 299 9.07 -4.47 17.31
N LEU A 300 9.37 -3.52 18.19
CA LEU A 300 10.43 -3.64 19.20
C LEU A 300 10.16 -4.79 20.16
N TYR A 301 8.91 -4.95 20.59
CA TYR A 301 8.50 -6.08 21.42
C TYR A 301 8.62 -7.42 20.68
N ALA A 302 8.16 -7.51 19.43
CA ALA A 302 8.27 -8.73 18.64
C ALA A 302 9.75 -9.12 18.42
N ALA A 303 10.61 -8.16 18.10
CA ALA A 303 12.05 -8.35 17.95
C ALA A 303 12.72 -8.81 19.26
N TRP A 304 12.40 -8.16 20.38
CA TRP A 304 12.86 -8.56 21.71
C TRP A 304 12.40 -9.97 22.06
N ARG A 305 11.12 -10.27 21.84
CA ARG A 305 10.51 -11.58 22.10
C ARG A 305 11.15 -12.68 21.27
N ALA A 306 11.48 -12.39 20.01
CA ALA A 306 12.21 -13.27 19.10
C ALA A 306 13.68 -13.52 19.50
N GLY A 307 14.19 -12.82 20.53
CA GLY A 307 15.53 -13.01 21.04
C GLY A 307 16.60 -12.21 20.29
N LEU A 308 16.23 -11.19 19.50
CA LEU A 308 17.20 -10.35 18.80
C LEU A 308 18.25 -9.75 19.76
N LEU A 309 17.84 -9.44 20.99
CA LEU A 309 18.70 -8.90 22.03
C LEU A 309 19.35 -9.97 22.92
N CYS A 310 19.31 -11.25 22.55
CA CYS A 310 19.89 -12.36 23.31
C CYS A 310 21.17 -12.86 22.67
N GLN A 311 22.22 -12.07 22.86
CA GLN A 311 23.53 -12.24 22.26
C GLN A 311 24.48 -12.90 23.26
N GLU A 312 25.29 -13.84 22.76
CA GLU A 312 26.43 -14.41 23.48
C GLU A 312 27.70 -14.04 22.73
N ILE A 313 28.60 -13.34 23.41
CA ILE A 313 29.88 -12.87 22.88
C ILE A 313 30.98 -13.59 23.65
N SER A 314 31.74 -14.41 22.93
CA SER A 314 32.92 -15.10 23.43
C SER A 314 34.14 -14.74 22.57
N ASP A 315 35.34 -15.09 23.03
CA ASP A 315 36.59 -14.91 22.27
C ASP A 315 36.54 -15.66 20.92
N ASP A 316 35.79 -16.77 20.86
CA ASP A 316 35.57 -17.56 19.64
C ASP A 316 34.62 -16.89 18.64
N ALA A 317 33.88 -15.84 19.04
CA ALA A 317 32.93 -15.14 18.17
C ALA A 317 33.62 -14.26 17.10
N GLY A 318 34.95 -14.13 17.14
CA GLY A 318 35.72 -13.42 16.12
C GLY A 318 35.51 -11.90 16.09
N ILE A 319 34.92 -11.33 17.14
CA ILE A 319 34.72 -9.89 17.28
C ILE A 319 36.05 -9.27 17.73
N ASP A 320 36.71 -8.56 16.81
CA ASP A 320 37.93 -7.79 17.14
C ASP A 320 37.54 -6.56 17.97
N LEU A 321 37.65 -6.67 19.30
CA LEU A 321 37.47 -5.56 20.24
C LEU A 321 38.68 -4.63 20.26
N ALA A 322 39.17 -4.24 19.08
CA ALA A 322 40.34 -3.38 18.88
C ALA A 322 41.58 -3.86 19.67
N GLY A 323 41.81 -5.18 19.70
CA GLY A 323 42.93 -5.80 20.41
C GLY A 323 42.75 -5.99 21.93
N LEU A 324 41.54 -5.81 22.47
CA LEU A 324 41.23 -6.22 23.84
C LEU A 324 40.88 -7.72 23.87
N ALA A 325 41.66 -8.51 24.62
CA ALA A 325 41.33 -9.91 24.87
C ALA A 325 40.07 -10.01 25.75
N LEU A 326 39.11 -10.86 25.37
CA LEU A 326 37.89 -11.09 26.13
C LEU A 326 38.13 -12.08 27.28
N ASP A 327 38.87 -11.63 28.29
CA ASP A 327 39.25 -12.44 29.44
C ASP A 327 39.03 -11.71 30.78
N THR A 328 39.29 -12.41 31.88
CA THR A 328 39.12 -11.87 33.25
C THR A 328 40.04 -10.69 33.58
N SER A 329 41.04 -10.36 32.74
CA SER A 329 41.84 -9.13 32.92
C SER A 329 40.99 -7.87 32.72
N LEU A 330 39.95 -7.91 31.88
CA LEU A 330 38.96 -6.84 31.71
C LEU A 330 38.19 -6.57 33.02
N LEU A 331 37.85 -7.62 33.77
CA LEU A 331 37.18 -7.46 35.07
C LEU A 331 38.08 -6.79 36.09
N GLY A 332 39.39 -7.03 36.03
CA GLY A 332 40.37 -6.33 36.85
C GLY A 332 40.43 -4.82 36.57
N LEU A 333 40.16 -4.40 35.34
CA LEU A 333 40.04 -2.97 34.99
C LEU A 333 38.73 -2.35 35.51
N LEU A 334 37.62 -3.07 35.39
CA LEU A 334 36.28 -2.56 35.75
C LEU A 334 36.00 -2.58 37.26
N ALA A 335 36.50 -3.60 37.96
CA ALA A 335 36.11 -3.88 39.34
C ALA A 335 37.29 -4.04 40.34
N GLY A 336 38.53 -3.81 39.87
CA GLY A 336 39.73 -3.65 40.70
C GLY A 336 40.34 -4.95 41.22
N GLU A 337 41.22 -4.82 42.23
CA GLU A 337 42.10 -5.91 42.73
C GLU A 337 41.36 -7.17 43.20
N ARG A 338 40.11 -7.06 43.64
CA ARG A 338 39.33 -8.19 44.18
C ARG A 338 39.15 -9.32 43.16
N TYR A 339 39.06 -9.00 41.86
CA TYR A 339 38.92 -10.02 40.82
C TYR A 339 40.25 -10.70 40.47
N ARG A 340 41.40 -10.06 40.73
CA ARG A 340 42.72 -10.69 40.54
C ARG A 340 43.00 -11.78 41.58
N GLU A 341 42.40 -11.67 42.77
CA GLU A 341 42.47 -12.75 43.77
C GLU A 341 41.66 -13.99 43.34
N LEU A 342 40.52 -13.77 42.66
CA LEU A 342 39.66 -14.83 42.15
C LEU A 342 40.19 -15.46 40.84
N PHE A 343 40.88 -14.66 40.02
CA PHE A 343 41.48 -15.08 38.75
C PHE A 343 42.96 -14.67 38.69
N PRO A 344 43.86 -15.47 39.30
CA PRO A 344 45.30 -15.18 39.30
C PRO A 344 45.93 -15.24 37.90
N GLU A 345 45.34 -16.05 37.03
CA GLU A 345 45.66 -16.15 35.61
C GLU A 345 44.43 -15.72 34.80
N ALA A 346 44.67 -15.11 33.64
CA ALA A 346 43.60 -14.70 32.74
C ALA A 346 42.82 -15.93 32.28
N ALA A 347 41.50 -15.91 32.46
CA ALA A 347 40.59 -16.96 32.05
C ALA A 347 39.62 -16.41 30.99
N PRO A 348 39.18 -17.24 30.02
CA PRO A 348 38.20 -16.82 29.02
C PRO A 348 36.94 -16.25 29.68
N LEU A 349 36.42 -15.18 29.07
CA LEU A 349 35.21 -14.52 29.50
C LEU A 349 34.12 -14.67 28.44
N LEU A 350 32.89 -14.88 28.88
CA LEU A 350 31.69 -14.91 28.05
C LEU A 350 30.80 -13.75 28.47
N ILE A 351 30.45 -12.87 27.54
CA ILE A 351 29.44 -11.83 27.76
C ILE A 351 28.12 -12.35 27.22
N ARG A 352 27.06 -12.20 27.99
CA ARG A 352 25.70 -12.53 27.57
C ARG A 352 24.75 -11.39 27.87
N THR A 353 23.93 -11.01 26.91
CA THR A 353 22.84 -10.07 27.17
C THR A 353 21.61 -10.78 27.74
N THR A 354 20.98 -10.15 28.71
CA THR A 354 19.79 -10.62 29.40
C THR A 354 18.76 -9.49 29.35
N PRO A 355 18.02 -9.33 28.24
CA PRO A 355 17.11 -8.21 28.05
C PRO A 355 15.82 -8.45 28.86
N ARG A 356 15.67 -7.75 29.99
CA ARG A 356 14.59 -8.01 30.95
C ARG A 356 13.28 -7.30 30.64
N GLN A 357 13.34 -6.25 29.84
CA GLN A 357 12.17 -5.55 29.34
C GLN A 357 12.31 -5.34 27.82
N PRO A 358 11.20 -5.31 27.08
CA PRO A 358 11.24 -4.89 25.69
C PRO A 358 11.67 -3.41 25.61
N PRO A 359 12.47 -3.03 24.58
CA PRO A 359 12.69 -1.63 24.26
C PRO A 359 11.38 -0.93 23.92
N ARG A 360 11.34 0.39 24.11
CA ARG A 360 10.16 1.21 23.82
C ARG A 360 10.52 2.40 22.94
N ALA A 361 9.64 2.74 22.00
CA ALA A 361 9.72 3.93 21.21
C ALA A 361 9.42 5.18 22.05
N VAL A 362 10.17 6.24 21.80
CA VAL A 362 9.97 7.57 22.37
C VAL A 362 10.01 8.55 21.21
N VAL A 363 8.85 9.17 20.94
CA VAL A 363 8.69 10.18 19.89
C VAL A 363 8.81 11.59 20.49
N GLY A 364 9.34 12.53 19.73
CA GLY A 364 9.53 13.92 20.17
C GLY A 364 10.80 14.18 20.98
N GLY A 365 11.79 13.29 20.85
CA GLY A 365 13.13 13.43 21.43
C GLY A 365 14.05 14.36 20.64
N GLY A 366 15.36 14.23 20.85
CA GLY A 366 16.40 14.96 20.10
C GLY A 366 16.70 14.38 18.71
N HIS A 367 16.12 13.22 18.40
CA HIS A 367 16.25 12.47 17.15
C HIS A 367 14.87 12.17 16.57
N ASP A 368 14.80 11.70 15.32
CA ASP A 368 13.52 11.37 14.65
C ASP A 368 12.76 10.29 15.42
N LEU A 369 13.48 9.27 15.91
CA LEU A 369 12.98 8.24 16.80
C LEU A 369 14.01 7.99 17.91
N GLU A 370 13.56 7.92 19.16
CA GLU A 370 14.39 7.41 20.25
C GLU A 370 13.87 6.06 20.69
N VAL A 371 14.78 5.14 21.02
CA VAL A 371 14.46 3.84 21.62
C VAL A 371 14.98 3.83 23.04
N ALA A 372 14.07 3.79 24.01
CA ALA A 372 14.38 3.62 25.41
C ALA A 372 14.73 2.15 25.68
N LEU A 373 15.95 1.92 26.17
CA LEU A 373 16.34 0.65 26.77
C LEU A 373 16.12 0.72 28.28
N ASP A 374 15.26 -0.17 28.79
CA ASP A 374 14.98 -0.32 30.20
C ASP A 374 15.53 -1.68 30.69
N ASP A 375 16.55 -1.66 31.56
CA ASP A 375 17.15 -2.85 32.18
C ASP A 375 17.66 -3.91 31.17
N LEU A 376 18.44 -3.47 30.15
CA LEU A 376 19.20 -4.39 29.31
C LEU A 376 20.38 -4.95 30.13
N GLY A 377 20.21 -6.16 30.65
CA GLY A 377 21.26 -6.84 31.40
C GLY A 377 22.42 -7.23 30.51
N VAL A 378 23.65 -6.99 30.98
CA VAL A 378 24.90 -7.50 30.40
C VAL A 378 25.63 -8.28 31.48
N ASP A 379 25.64 -9.59 31.32
CA ASP A 379 26.20 -10.54 32.26
C ASP A 379 27.54 -11.07 31.77
N PHE A 380 28.54 -11.01 32.64
CA PHE A 380 29.87 -11.52 32.40
C PHE A 380 29.98 -12.86 33.13
N PHE A 381 30.36 -13.90 32.41
CA PHE A 381 30.63 -15.24 32.91
C PHE A 381 32.11 -15.57 32.72
N ALA A 382 32.70 -16.21 33.71
CA ALA A 382 34.06 -16.72 33.63
C ALA A 382 34.12 -18.13 34.20
N GLU A 383 35.11 -18.90 33.79
CA GLU A 383 35.34 -20.24 34.32
C GLU A 383 35.93 -20.16 35.73
N LEU A 384 35.20 -20.68 36.72
CA LEU A 384 35.66 -20.82 38.10
C LEU A 384 35.51 -22.29 38.50
N ASP A 385 36.62 -22.93 38.89
CA ASP A 385 36.68 -24.34 39.27
C ASP A 385 36.03 -25.30 38.24
N GLY A 386 36.28 -25.06 36.95
CA GLY A 386 35.77 -25.90 35.86
C GLY A 386 34.29 -25.68 35.52
N ARG A 387 33.69 -24.58 35.96
CA ARG A 387 32.29 -24.22 35.67
C ARG A 387 32.17 -22.75 35.29
N MET A 388 31.31 -22.46 34.31
CA MET A 388 30.95 -21.07 34.01
C MET A 388 30.08 -20.51 35.13
N ALA A 389 30.56 -19.45 35.77
CA ALA A 389 29.85 -18.73 36.82
C ALA A 389 29.67 -17.27 36.43
N ARG A 390 28.49 -16.70 36.73
CA ARG A 390 28.25 -15.27 36.56
C ARG A 390 29.11 -14.52 37.57
N VAL A 391 30.03 -13.70 37.07
CA VAL A 391 30.99 -12.94 37.88
C VAL A 391 30.57 -11.49 38.05
N LEU A 392 29.96 -10.89 37.02
CA LEU A 392 29.45 -9.52 37.05
C LEU A 392 28.16 -9.43 36.24
N GLY A 393 27.26 -8.52 36.62
CA GLY A 393 26.10 -8.15 35.84
C GLY A 393 25.88 -6.66 35.91
N VAL A 394 25.65 -6.04 34.77
CA VAL A 394 25.40 -4.60 34.62
C VAL A 394 24.03 -4.42 33.96
N GLY A 395 23.20 -3.53 34.47
CA GLY A 395 21.99 -3.08 33.77
C GLY A 395 22.33 -1.85 32.95
N LEU A 396 22.03 -1.88 31.65
CA LEU A 396 22.12 -0.73 30.77
C LEU A 396 20.73 -0.09 30.65
N GLU A 397 20.70 1.22 30.86
CA GLU A 397 19.51 2.05 30.72
C GLU A 397 19.88 3.32 29.96
N GLY A 398 19.02 3.73 29.04
CA GLY A 398 19.20 4.99 28.32
C GLY A 398 18.51 5.02 26.96
N PRO A 399 18.32 6.23 26.40
CA PRO A 399 17.80 6.38 25.05
C PRO A 399 18.88 6.10 24.02
N ILE A 400 18.49 5.44 22.93
CA ILE A 400 19.26 5.32 21.69
C ILE A 400 18.54 6.16 20.64
N GLY A 401 19.19 7.20 20.15
CA GLY A 401 18.68 8.02 19.05
C GLY A 401 18.86 7.32 17.69
N LEU A 402 17.82 7.38 16.87
CA LEU A 402 17.77 6.90 15.50
C LEU A 402 17.33 8.07 14.62
N ASP A 403 18.21 8.49 13.71
CA ASP A 403 17.87 9.41 12.64
C ASP A 403 17.49 8.57 11.42
N VAL A 404 16.29 8.76 10.88
CA VAL A 404 15.76 7.95 9.78
C VAL A 404 15.96 8.72 8.49
N PRO A 405 16.97 8.38 7.67
CA PRO A 405 17.17 9.07 6.40
C PRO A 405 16.05 8.66 5.45
N PHE A 406 15.14 9.59 5.17
CA PHE A 406 14.32 9.50 3.97
C PHE A 406 15.16 10.05 2.82
N ASP A 407 15.86 9.18 2.11
CA ASP A 407 16.53 9.59 0.88
C ASP A 407 15.46 10.09 -0.11
N PRO A 408 15.61 11.27 -0.71
CA PRO A 408 14.78 11.64 -1.85
C PRO A 408 15.18 10.71 -3.00
N ALA A 409 14.31 9.74 -3.29
CA ALA A 409 14.47 8.84 -4.43
C ALA A 409 14.55 9.61 -5.75
#